data_AF-A0A3B8RB66-F1
#
_entry.id   AF-A0A3B8RB66-F1
#
_cell.length_a   1.000
_cell.length_b   1.000
_cell.length_c   1.000
_cell.angle_alpha   90.00
_cell.angle_beta   90.00
_cell.angle_gamma   90.00
#
_symmetry.space_group_name_H-M   'P 1'
#
loop_
_entity.id
_entity.type
_entity.pdbx_description
1 polymer ?
#
loop_
_entity_poly.entity_id
_entity_poly.type
_entity_poly.pdbx_seq_one_letter_code
_entity_poly.pdbx_strand_id
1 'polypeptide(L)' 'IAPEGTRKKVERFRSGFLRIALLANIPIMLLVIDRRDKVIRLGPLWYPSADTEADRMAIEKWFEPFQVKRR' A
#
# COMPACT_ATOMS: atom_id res chain seq x y z
N ILE A 1 -3.09 1.22 7.91
CA ILE A 1 -2.33 2.50 7.78
C ILE A 1 -2.36 2.87 6.31
N ALA A 2 -2.85 4.06 5.94
CA ALA A 2 -2.78 4.48 4.55
C ALA A 2 -1.30 4.77 4.21
N PRO A 3 -0.74 4.17 3.14
CA PRO A 3 0.67 4.30 2.79
C PRO A 3 1.04 5.74 2.39
N GLU A 4 0.04 6.56 2.03
CA GLU A 4 0.23 7.98 1.75
C GLU A 4 0.65 8.79 2.99
N GLY A 5 0.29 8.35 4.20
CA GLY A 5 0.65 9.01 5.46
C GLY A 5 0.56 10.54 5.44
N THR A 6 -0.58 11.08 5.90
CA THR A 6 -0.88 12.48 6.34
C THR A 6 -1.72 13.37 5.40
N ARG A 7 -2.28 14.44 5.99
CA ARG A 7 -3.17 15.49 5.43
C ARG A 7 -2.63 16.25 4.19
N LYS A 8 -1.46 15.91 3.66
CA LYS A 8 -0.85 16.54 2.48
C LYS A 8 -0.51 15.47 1.44
N LYS A 9 -0.75 15.79 0.16
CA LYS A 9 -0.49 14.92 -0.98
C LYS A 9 1.01 14.62 -1.06
N VAL A 10 1.38 13.33 -1.04
CA VAL A 10 2.76 12.87 -1.24
C VAL A 10 2.86 12.19 -2.60
N GLU A 11 3.98 12.37 -3.28
CA GLU A 11 4.22 11.76 -4.60
C GLU A 11 4.60 10.28 -4.52
N ARG A 12 5.06 9.81 -3.36
CA ARG A 12 5.52 8.43 -3.13
C ARG A 12 4.94 7.90 -1.82
N PHE A 13 4.66 6.60 -1.76
CA PHE A 13 4.23 5.96 -0.52
C PHE A 13 5.34 6.07 0.54
N ARG A 14 4.95 6.41 1.78
CA ARG A 14 5.90 6.43 2.90
C ARG A 14 6.24 5.00 3.28
N SER A 15 7.52 4.68 3.36
CA SER A 15 8.03 3.35 3.73
C SER A 15 7.87 2.98 5.22
N GLY A 16 7.44 3.91 6.07
CA GLY A 16 7.36 3.69 7.52
C GLY A 16 6.47 2.51 7.93
N PHE A 17 5.36 2.25 7.23
CA PHE A 17 4.47 1.13 7.55
C PHE A 17 5.11 -0.23 7.23
N LEU A 18 5.94 -0.30 6.17
CA LEU A 18 6.69 -1.50 5.81
C LEU A 18 7.71 -1.84 6.91
N ARG A 19 8.44 -0.82 7.40
CA ARG A 19 9.41 -1.00 8.47
C ARG A 19 8.76 -1.45 9.78
N ILE A 20 7.60 -0.89 10.13
CA ILE A 20 6.83 -1.33 11.32
C ILE A 20 6.42 -2.80 11.18
N ALA A 21 5.87 -3.18 10.02
CA ALA A 21 5.40 -4.53 9.78
C ALA A 21 6.55 -5.55 9.76
N LEU A 22 7.70 -5.20 9.18
CA LEU A 22 8.92 -6.01 9.20
C LEU A 22 9.43 -6.23 10.64
N LEU A 23 9.55 -5.15 11.43
CA LEU A 23 10.02 -5.23 12.82
C LEU A 23 9.07 -6.00 13.74
N ALA A 24 7.76 -5.90 13.48
CA ALA A 24 6.75 -6.64 14.22
C ALA A 24 6.52 -8.06 13.69
N ASN A 25 7.17 -8.46 12.59
CA ASN A 25 6.98 -9.73 11.90
C ASN A 25 5.49 -10.04 11.60
N ILE A 26 4.75 -9.03 11.11
CA ILE A 26 3.33 -9.14 10.77
C ILE A 26 3.10 -8.91 9.27
N PRO A 27 2.18 -9.66 8.63
CA PRO A 27 1.80 -9.41 7.26
C PRO A 27 0.94 -8.14 7.12
N ILE A 28 0.92 -7.56 5.93
CA ILE A 28 0.12 -6.40 5.55
C ILE A 28 -0.99 -6.85 4.61
N MET A 29 -2.24 -6.58 4.97
CA MET A 29 -3.37 -6.77 4.06
C MET A 29 -3.49 -5.57 3.11
N LEU A 30 -3.35 -5.82 1.80
CA LEU A 30 -3.59 -4.79 0.78
C LEU A 30 -5.10 -4.66 0.54
N LEU A 31 -5.59 -3.43 0.47
CA LEU A 31 -7.00 -3.13 0.22
C LEU A 31 -7.11 -1.88 -0.64
N VAL A 32 -7.97 -1.95 -1.66
CA VAL A 32 -8.32 -0.79 -2.49
C VAL A 32 -9.83 -0.60 -2.54
N ILE A 33 -10.25 0.66 -2.51
CA ILE A 33 -11.63 1.05 -2.78
C ILE A 33 -11.69 1.44 -4.26
N ASP A 34 -12.11 0.49 -5.09
CA ASP A 34 -12.20 0.68 -6.54
C ASP A 34 -13.51 1.39 -6.88
N ARG A 35 -13.39 2.66 -7.31
CA ARG A 35 -14.58 3.49 -7.59
C ARG A 35 -15.20 3.23 -8.94
N ARG A 36 -14.48 2.59 -9.87
CA ARG A 36 -15.04 2.20 -11.17
C ARG A 36 -16.24 1.30 -10.95
N ASP A 37 -16.05 0.29 -10.11
CA ASP A 37 -17.06 -0.74 -9.84
C ASP A 37 -17.79 -0.52 -8.50
N LYS A 38 -17.39 0.51 -7.73
CA LYS A 38 -17.89 0.80 -6.37
C LYS A 38 -17.73 -0.38 -5.41
N VAL A 39 -16.63 -1.12 -5.54
CA VAL A 39 -16.32 -2.31 -4.72
C VAL A 39 -15.06 -2.11 -3.90
N ILE A 40 -14.93 -2.91 -2.84
CA ILE A 40 -13.67 -3.05 -2.11
C ILE A 40 -12.98 -4.30 -2.67
N ARG A 41 -11.74 -4.16 -3.14
CA ARG A 41 -10.92 -5.29 -3.56
C ARG A 41 -9.85 -5.54 -2.51
N LEU A 42 -9.82 -6.78 -2.01
CA LEU A 42 -8.78 -7.27 -1.12
C LEU A 42 -7.66 -7.85 -1.97
N GLY A 43 -6.43 -7.43 -1.68
CA GLY A 43 -5.23 -7.95 -2.29
C GLY A 43 -4.65 -9.14 -1.53
N PRO A 44 -3.49 -9.63 -1.99
CA PRO A 44 -2.75 -10.64 -1.25
C PRO A 44 -2.27 -10.10 0.11
N LEU A 45 -2.06 -11.02 1.05
CA LEU A 45 -1.27 -10.73 2.23
C LEU A 45 0.18 -10.49 1.80
N TRP A 46 0.70 -9.31 2.10
CA TRP A 46 2.07 -8.95 1.82
C TRP A 46 2.96 -9.22 3.02
N TYR A 47 4.06 -9.93 2.81
CA TYR A 47 5.07 -10.18 3.83
C TYR A 47 6.25 -9.25 3.56
N PRO A 48 6.48 -8.23 4.40
CA PRO A 48 7.57 -7.29 4.21
C PRO A 48 8.92 -7.99 4.18
N SER A 49 9.78 -7.58 3.26
CA SER A 49 11.16 -8.02 3.13
C SER A 49 12.11 -6.98 3.75
N ALA A 50 13.39 -7.33 3.82
CA ALA A 50 14.44 -6.40 4.24
C ALA A 50 14.66 -5.26 3.23
N ASP A 51 14.24 -5.44 1.97
CA ASP A 51 14.30 -4.42 0.93
C ASP A 51 12.97 -3.65 0.86
N THR A 52 12.88 -2.63 1.69
CA THR A 52 11.68 -1.80 1.80
C THR A 52 11.35 -1.04 0.51
N GLU A 53 12.34 -0.76 -0.34
CA GLU A 53 12.13 -0.03 -1.59
C GLU A 53 11.55 -0.96 -2.66
N ALA A 54 12.08 -2.18 -2.77
CA ALA A 54 11.51 -3.21 -3.64
C ALA A 54 10.05 -3.53 -3.25
N ASP A 55 9.78 -3.69 -1.95
CA ASP A 55 8.43 -3.88 -1.43
C ASP A 55 7.50 -2.73 -1.80
N ARG A 56 7.95 -1.48 -1.62
CA ARG A 56 7.19 -0.28 -1.97
C ARG A 56 6.82 -0.28 -3.44
N MET A 57 7.78 -0.53 -4.33
CA MET A 57 7.55 -0.57 -5.78
C MET A 57 6.57 -1.68 -6.17
N ALA A 58 6.67 -2.87 -5.57
CA ALA A 58 5.77 -3.98 -5.85
C ALA A 58 4.34 -3.69 -5.39
N ILE A 59 4.18 -3.08 -4.22
CA ILE A 59 2.88 -2.65 -3.69
C ILE A 59 2.29 -1.55 -4.58
N GLU A 60 3.06 -0.52 -4.94
CA GLU A 60 2.61 0.54 -5.84
C GLU A 60 2.14 -0.01 -7.18
N LYS A 61 2.91 -0.93 -7.77
CA LYS A 61 2.54 -1.63 -9.02
C LYS A 61 1.23 -2.41 -8.89
N TRP A 62 0.99 -3.05 -7.73
CA TRP A 62 -0.27 -3.73 -7.47
C TRP A 62 -1.47 -2.76 -7.47
N PHE A 63 -1.28 -1.50 -7.04
CA PHE A 63 -2.34 -0.49 -7.01
C PHE A 63 -2.62 0.18 -8.37
N GLU A 64 -1.67 0.17 -9.32
CA GLU A 64 -1.80 0.80 -10.65
C GLU A 64 -3.08 0.48 -11.44
N PRO A 65 -3.56 -0.78 -11.54
CA PRO A 65 -4.72 -1.09 -12.36
C PRO A 65 -6.05 -0.57 -11.77
N PHE A 66 -6.07 -0.13 -10.51
CA PHE A 66 -7.30 0.26 -9.83
C PHE A 66 -7.58 1.76 -9.94
N GLN A 67 -8.84 2.10 -10.17
CA GLN A 67 -9.30 3.49 -10.24
C GLN A 67 -9.51 4.07 -8.83
N VAL A 68 -8.39 4.49 -8.22
CA VAL A 68 -8.38 5.18 -6.93
C VAL A 68 -8.41 6.69 -7.18
N LYS A 69 -9.38 7.42 -6.63
CA LYS A 69 -9.41 8.89 -6.77
C LYS A 69 -8.24 9.47 -5.97
N ARG A 70 -7.15 9.82 -6.65
CA ARG A 70 -6.06 10.64 -6.10
C ARG A 70 -6.63 12.04 -5.81
N ARG A 71 -7.09 12.29 -4.59
CA ARG A 71 -7.47 13.65 -4.14
C ARG A 71 -6.25 14.55 -4.23
#